data_AF-A0A937KK30-F1
#
_entry.id   AF-A0A937KK30-F1
#
_cell.length_a   1.000
_cell.length_b   1.000
_cell.length_c   1.000
_cell.angle_alpha   90.00
_cell.angle_beta   90.00
_cell.angle_gamma   90.00
#
_symmetry.space_group_name_H-M   'P 1'
#
loop_
_entity.id
_entity.type
_entity.pdbx_description
1 polymer ?
#
loop_
_entity_poly.entity_id
_entity_poly.type
_entity_poly.pdbx_seq_one_letter_code
_entity_poly.pdbx_strand_id
1 'polypeptide(L)'
;MITAPNLRGEDVAELQRILARLGFNCGRVDGIFGPDTASALQDFQRNSGLPDDGVCGSDTVSALDVLTRHTGSGPGVVMVREVAAVTSGRRSLGHLRIVIGEFGGLGALARQVTTALRQHSASATVVGHPDASTHADIANRYRADLYLGFEAAPEKISRIQYYAVQGFESAAGRSLGEQLANDVRQPFRASEIELIGNRLPILRETRMPAILWQLGPTAEIISHTPTLVRGVVVAIEGWAQTRAE
;
A
#
# COMPACT_ATOMS: atom_id res chain seq x y z
N MET A 1 -14.47 30.51 -0.81
CA MET A 1 -15.76 29.99 -0.29
C MET A 1 -16.48 29.41 -1.51
N ILE A 2 -16.57 28.09 -1.63
CA ILE A 2 -17.23 27.44 -2.78
C ILE A 2 -18.46 26.72 -2.22
N THR A 3 -19.64 27.20 -2.60
CA THR A 3 -20.96 26.65 -2.26
C THR A 3 -21.52 26.07 -3.56
N ALA A 4 -21.87 24.78 -3.60
CA ALA A 4 -22.34 24.07 -4.80
C ALA A 4 -23.67 24.65 -5.37
N PRO A 5 -24.03 24.47 -6.67
CA PRO A 5 -23.42 23.61 -7.68
C PRO A 5 -23.13 24.38 -9.00
N ASN A 6 -21.90 24.81 -9.22
CA ASN A 6 -21.44 25.02 -10.59
C ASN A 6 -20.91 23.68 -11.10
N LEU A 7 -21.77 22.91 -11.76
CA LEU A 7 -21.39 21.66 -12.45
C LEU A 7 -20.38 21.90 -13.58
N ARG A 8 -19.99 23.16 -13.83
CA ARG A 8 -19.01 23.56 -14.83
C ARG A 8 -18.24 24.81 -14.39
N GLY A 9 -16.94 24.86 -14.62
CA GLY A 9 -16.12 26.06 -14.37
C GLY A 9 -14.67 25.77 -14.02
N GLU A 10 -13.89 26.83 -13.79
CA GLU A 10 -12.47 26.71 -13.44
C GLU A 10 -12.28 26.01 -12.08
N ASP A 11 -13.19 26.22 -11.13
CA ASP A 11 -13.18 25.53 -9.83
C ASP A 11 -13.29 24.00 -9.99
N VAL A 12 -14.10 23.54 -10.95
CA VAL A 12 -14.23 22.11 -11.27
C VAL A 12 -12.97 21.61 -11.97
N ALA A 13 -12.39 22.41 -12.88
CA ALA A 13 -11.14 22.07 -13.53
C ALA A 13 -10.00 21.99 -12.52
N GLU A 14 -9.97 22.88 -11.52
CA GLU A 14 -9.02 22.85 -10.43
C GLU A 14 -9.21 21.62 -9.55
N LEU A 15 -10.45 21.31 -9.14
CA LEU A 15 -10.76 20.07 -8.43
C LEU A 15 -10.30 18.83 -9.22
N GLN A 16 -10.61 18.75 -10.51
CA GLN A 16 -10.17 17.66 -11.39
C GLN A 16 -8.63 17.56 -11.44
N ARG A 17 -7.91 18.69 -11.58
CA ARG A 17 -6.44 18.71 -11.54
C ARG A 17 -5.90 18.23 -10.20
N ILE A 18 -6.52 18.64 -9.09
CA ILE A 18 -6.11 18.23 -7.75
C ILE A 18 -6.36 16.73 -7.60
N LEU A 19 -7.57 16.24 -7.88
CA LEU A 19 -7.90 14.82 -7.82
C LEU A 19 -6.95 13.98 -8.69
N ALA A 20 -6.68 14.41 -9.92
CA ALA A 20 -5.72 13.75 -10.81
C ALA A 20 -4.29 13.75 -10.23
N ARG A 21 -3.83 14.86 -9.65
CA ARG A 21 -2.53 14.94 -8.95
C ARG A 21 -2.48 14.04 -7.74
N LEU A 22 -3.60 13.90 -7.04
CA LEU A 22 -3.73 13.06 -5.87
C LEU A 22 -3.85 11.56 -6.24
N GLY A 23 -4.03 11.23 -7.52
CA GLY A 23 -4.09 9.86 -8.04
C GLY A 23 -5.51 9.32 -8.25
N PHE A 24 -6.52 10.19 -8.18
CA PHE A 24 -7.92 9.85 -8.44
C PHE A 24 -8.26 10.18 -9.89
N ASN A 25 -8.74 9.18 -10.63
CA ASN A 25 -9.07 9.35 -12.05
C ASN A 25 -10.45 10.01 -12.21
N CYS A 26 -10.45 11.31 -12.46
CA CYS A 26 -11.65 12.10 -12.70
C CYS A 26 -12.01 12.25 -14.19
N GLY A 27 -11.34 11.53 -15.09
CA GLY A 27 -11.43 11.71 -16.53
C GLY A 27 -10.63 12.92 -17.04
N ARG A 28 -11.00 13.46 -18.20
CA ARG A 28 -10.33 14.64 -18.78
C ARG A 28 -10.61 15.87 -17.92
N VAL A 29 -9.59 16.69 -17.70
CA VAL A 29 -9.75 18.02 -17.08
C VAL A 29 -10.42 18.95 -18.09
N ASP A 30 -11.75 18.96 -18.10
CA ASP A 30 -12.60 19.76 -18.98
C ASP A 30 -13.44 20.78 -18.21
N GLY A 31 -13.30 20.82 -16.88
CA GLY A 31 -14.05 21.70 -16.01
C GLY A 31 -15.53 21.33 -15.94
N ILE A 32 -15.92 20.11 -16.29
CA ILE A 32 -17.29 19.61 -16.20
C ILE A 32 -17.37 18.55 -15.09
N PHE A 33 -18.27 18.77 -14.13
CA PHE A 33 -18.49 17.85 -13.03
C PHE A 33 -19.37 16.69 -13.51
N GLY A 34 -18.73 15.72 -14.16
CA GLY A 34 -19.36 14.51 -14.70
C GLY A 34 -19.30 13.32 -13.74
N PRO A 35 -19.83 12.15 -14.15
CA PRO A 35 -19.83 10.93 -13.33
C PRO A 35 -18.42 10.48 -12.94
N ASP A 36 -17.42 10.66 -13.81
CA ASP A 36 -16.02 10.32 -13.50
C ASP A 36 -15.44 11.24 -12.42
N THR A 37 -15.77 12.53 -12.47
CA THR A 37 -15.35 13.50 -11.44
C THR A 37 -16.06 13.25 -10.11
N ALA A 38 -17.35 12.91 -10.15
CA ALA A 38 -18.11 12.52 -8.96
C ALA A 38 -17.54 11.24 -8.33
N SER A 39 -17.24 10.22 -9.13
CA SER A 39 -16.62 8.97 -8.66
C SER A 39 -15.24 9.22 -8.07
N ALA A 40 -14.41 10.06 -8.72
CA ALA A 40 -13.09 10.43 -8.20
C ALA A 40 -13.18 11.21 -6.89
N LEU A 41 -14.19 12.08 -6.75
CA LEU A 41 -14.41 12.83 -5.51
C LEU A 41 -14.93 11.92 -4.39
N GLN A 42 -15.84 11.00 -4.67
CA GLN A 42 -16.31 10.01 -3.70
C GLN A 42 -15.18 9.09 -3.26
N ASP A 43 -14.34 8.64 -4.19
CA ASP A 43 -13.15 7.87 -3.88
C ASP A 43 -12.17 8.68 -3.01
N PHE A 44 -12.01 9.98 -3.29
CA PHE A 44 -11.22 10.88 -2.46
C PHE A 44 -11.81 11.04 -1.06
N GLN A 45 -13.11 11.33 -0.94
CA GLN A 45 -13.80 11.51 0.34
C GLN A 45 -13.75 10.24 1.17
N ARG A 46 -14.06 9.09 0.56
CA ARG A 46 -13.97 7.77 1.18
C ARG A 46 -12.55 7.48 1.64
N ASN A 47 -11.56 7.79 0.81
CA ASN A 47 -10.17 7.64 1.20
C ASN A 47 -9.79 8.61 2.32
N SER A 48 -10.43 9.80 2.39
CA SER A 48 -10.25 10.89 3.37
C SER A 48 -11.01 10.78 4.67
N GLY A 49 -11.75 9.68 4.88
CA GLY A 49 -12.57 9.52 6.08
C GLY A 49 -13.69 10.58 6.17
N LEU A 50 -14.03 11.20 5.03
CA LEU A 50 -15.12 12.15 4.90
C LEU A 50 -16.39 11.40 4.45
N PRO A 51 -17.59 11.94 4.72
CA PRO A 51 -18.81 11.46 4.09
C PRO A 51 -18.64 11.42 2.56
N ASP A 52 -18.86 10.27 1.93
CA ASP A 52 -18.67 10.03 0.49
C ASP A 52 -19.90 10.43 -0.33
N ASP A 53 -20.49 11.57 0.02
CA ASP A 53 -21.70 12.10 -0.59
C ASP A 53 -21.47 12.65 -2.02
N GLY A 54 -20.22 12.71 -2.48
CA GLY A 54 -19.84 13.26 -3.77
C GLY A 54 -20.01 14.77 -3.84
N VAL A 55 -20.14 15.45 -2.69
CA VAL A 55 -20.30 16.90 -2.59
C VAL A 55 -19.02 17.52 -2.04
N CYS A 56 -18.43 18.42 -2.83
CA CYS A 56 -17.24 19.15 -2.39
C CYS A 56 -17.62 20.24 -1.36
N GLY A 57 -17.79 19.83 -0.11
CA GLY A 57 -18.08 20.71 1.04
C GLY A 57 -16.83 21.31 1.68
N SER A 58 -17.01 22.12 2.73
CA SER A 58 -15.91 22.78 3.47
C SER A 58 -14.83 21.81 3.96
N ASP A 59 -15.26 20.62 4.36
CA ASP A 59 -14.38 19.60 4.93
C ASP A 59 -13.57 18.92 3.82
N THR A 60 -14.19 18.71 2.65
CA THR A 60 -13.52 18.23 1.44
C THR A 60 -12.49 19.24 0.93
N VAL A 61 -12.84 20.52 0.89
CA VAL A 61 -11.92 21.60 0.49
C VAL A 61 -10.74 21.71 1.45
N SER A 62 -10.98 21.64 2.76
CA SER A 62 -9.92 21.69 3.78
C SER A 62 -8.96 20.50 3.63
N ALA A 63 -9.48 19.30 3.38
CA ALA A 63 -8.67 18.12 3.12
C ALA A 63 -7.84 18.25 1.83
N LEU A 64 -8.43 18.78 0.75
CA LEU A 64 -7.73 19.03 -0.52
C LEU A 64 -6.61 20.06 -0.35
N ASP A 65 -6.84 21.15 0.40
CA ASP A 65 -5.87 22.24 0.62
C ASP A 65 -4.69 21.78 1.48
N VAL A 66 -4.95 21.00 2.54
CA VAL A 66 -3.87 20.37 3.34
C VAL A 66 -3.02 19.45 2.48
N LEU A 67 -3.63 18.64 1.61
CA LEU A 67 -2.90 17.69 0.77
C LEU A 67 -2.17 18.38 -0.39
N THR A 68 -2.71 19.44 -0.98
CA THR A 68 -2.05 20.18 -2.08
C THR A 68 -0.85 21.01 -1.64
N ARG A 69 -0.87 21.55 -0.41
CA ARG A 69 0.27 22.30 0.15
C ARG A 69 1.49 21.42 0.43
N HIS A 70 1.32 20.10 0.54
CA HIS A 70 2.39 19.13 0.79
C HIS A 70 2.82 18.36 -0.47
N THR A 71 2.20 18.60 -1.63
CA THR A 71 2.50 17.87 -2.88
C THR A 71 3.28 18.72 -3.88
N GLY A 72 4.61 18.74 -3.75
CA GLY A 72 5.49 18.96 -4.90
C GLY A 72 5.62 17.66 -5.68
N SER A 73 4.78 17.45 -6.71
CA SER A 73 4.74 16.23 -7.54
C SER A 73 4.53 14.90 -6.77
N GLY A 74 3.25 14.61 -6.46
CA GLY A 74 2.76 13.42 -5.71
C GLY A 74 2.99 13.54 -4.20
N PRO A 75 2.24 12.86 -3.29
CA PRO A 75 1.29 11.75 -3.42
C PRO A 75 -0.03 11.92 -2.61
N GLY A 76 -1.18 11.98 -3.27
CA GLY A 76 -2.45 12.21 -2.58
C GLY A 76 -3.14 11.00 -1.97
N VAL A 77 -2.91 9.80 -2.49
CA VAL A 77 -3.61 8.59 -2.01
C VAL A 77 -2.99 8.00 -0.74
N VAL A 78 -1.69 8.23 -0.48
CA VAL A 78 -0.97 7.49 0.59
C VAL A 78 -1.16 8.11 1.98
N MET A 79 -1.17 9.45 2.10
CA MET A 79 -1.47 10.18 3.35
C MET A 79 -2.77 9.73 4.01
N VAL A 80 -3.75 9.40 3.17
CA VAL A 80 -5.13 9.23 3.60
C VAL A 80 -5.42 7.80 4.07
N ARG A 81 -4.61 6.84 3.60
CA ARG A 81 -4.75 5.40 3.89
C ARG A 81 -4.30 5.02 5.30
N GLU A 82 -3.38 5.78 5.89
CA GLU A 82 -2.83 5.44 7.21
C GLU A 82 -3.80 5.80 8.34
N VAL A 83 -4.51 6.93 8.21
CA VAL A 83 -5.56 7.33 9.16
C VAL A 83 -6.75 6.34 9.16
N ALA A 84 -7.04 5.70 8.02
CA ALA A 84 -8.07 4.67 7.90
C ALA A 84 -7.62 3.29 8.44
N ALA A 85 -6.33 2.96 8.37
CA ALA A 85 -5.80 1.74 8.97
C ALA A 85 -5.84 1.80 10.52
N VAL A 86 -5.65 3.00 11.07
CA VAL A 86 -5.70 3.30 12.52
C VAL A 86 -7.12 3.12 13.10
N THR A 87 -8.18 3.26 12.29
CA THR A 87 -9.59 3.25 12.76
C THR A 87 -10.26 1.88 12.74
N SER A 88 -9.58 0.82 12.31
CA SER A 88 -10.15 -0.54 12.26
C SER A 88 -9.75 -1.34 13.50
N GLY A 89 -10.72 -1.78 14.31
CA GLY A 89 -10.49 -2.55 15.55
C GLY A 89 -9.61 -3.80 15.38
N ARG A 90 -9.16 -4.37 16.52
CA ARG A 90 -8.26 -5.56 16.66
C ARG A 90 -8.25 -6.44 15.40
N ARG A 91 -7.24 -6.27 14.55
CA ARG A 91 -7.07 -7.14 13.37
C ARG A 91 -6.45 -8.46 13.85
N SER A 92 -7.18 -9.55 13.67
CA SER A 92 -6.60 -10.90 13.76
C SER A 92 -6.17 -11.35 12.37
N LEU A 93 -5.08 -12.13 12.29
CA LEU A 93 -4.56 -12.67 11.03
C LEU A 93 -5.65 -13.30 10.14
N GLY A 94 -6.63 -13.98 10.76
CA GLY A 94 -7.74 -14.62 10.05
C GLY A 94 -8.69 -13.70 9.27
N HIS A 95 -8.65 -12.39 9.52
CA HIS A 95 -9.49 -11.42 8.80
C HIS A 95 -8.72 -10.69 7.69
N LEU A 96 -7.41 -10.92 7.58
CA LEU A 96 -6.58 -10.24 6.60
C LEU A 96 -6.70 -10.91 5.23
N ARG A 97 -6.98 -10.10 4.21
CA ARG A 97 -6.78 -10.42 2.80
C ARG A 97 -5.36 -10.02 2.43
N ILE A 98 -4.50 -10.99 2.14
CA ILE A 98 -3.08 -10.74 1.90
C ILE A 98 -2.75 -11.10 0.47
N VAL A 99 -2.06 -10.20 -0.22
CA VAL A 99 -1.50 -10.49 -1.55
C VAL A 99 -0.01 -10.66 -1.42
N ILE A 100 0.48 -11.82 -1.85
CA ILE A 100 1.89 -12.14 -1.94
C ILE A 100 2.34 -11.94 -3.39
N GLY A 101 3.21 -10.99 -3.63
CA GLY A 101 3.80 -10.73 -4.94
C GLY A 101 5.11 -11.49 -5.15
N GLU A 102 5.37 -11.92 -6.38
CA GLU A 102 6.66 -12.47 -6.80
C GLU A 102 7.12 -11.79 -8.09
N PHE A 103 8.34 -11.23 -8.07
CA PHE A 103 9.01 -10.61 -9.23
C PHE A 103 10.07 -11.53 -9.86
N GLY A 104 9.80 -12.84 -9.87
CA GLY A 104 10.69 -13.87 -10.41
C GLY A 104 11.72 -14.40 -9.41
N GLY A 105 12.17 -15.65 -9.64
CA GLY A 105 13.23 -16.32 -8.87
C GLY A 105 12.81 -16.87 -7.49
N LEU A 106 11.77 -16.32 -6.86
CA LEU A 106 11.35 -16.67 -5.49
C LEU A 106 9.94 -17.27 -5.38
N GLY A 107 9.38 -17.81 -6.46
CA GLY A 107 8.00 -18.30 -6.46
C GLY A 107 7.71 -19.47 -5.55
N ALA A 108 8.70 -20.31 -5.28
CA ALA A 108 8.56 -21.36 -4.28
C ALA A 108 8.33 -20.76 -2.88
N LEU A 109 9.09 -19.73 -2.50
CA LEU A 109 8.91 -19.00 -1.25
C LEU A 109 7.54 -18.32 -1.20
N ALA A 110 7.17 -17.56 -2.24
CA ALA A 110 5.89 -16.86 -2.31
C ALA A 110 4.68 -17.80 -2.13
N ARG A 111 4.70 -18.97 -2.79
CA ARG A 111 3.63 -19.98 -2.65
C ARG A 111 3.61 -20.64 -1.27
N GLN A 112 4.77 -20.90 -0.67
CA GLN A 112 4.83 -21.49 0.68
C GLN A 112 4.37 -20.49 1.74
N VAL A 113 4.74 -19.21 1.64
CA VAL A 113 4.20 -18.14 2.49
C VAL A 113 2.68 -18.06 2.35
N THR A 114 2.17 -18.05 1.11
CA THR A 114 0.73 -18.01 0.84
C THR A 114 0.00 -19.20 1.48
N THR A 115 0.56 -20.40 1.36
CA THR A 115 0.01 -21.62 1.97
C THR A 115 0.01 -21.53 3.49
N ALA A 116 1.11 -21.09 4.10
CA ALA A 116 1.23 -20.97 5.55
C ALA A 116 0.27 -19.93 6.13
N LEU A 117 0.08 -18.79 5.45
CA LEU A 117 -0.90 -17.78 5.85
C LEU A 117 -2.34 -18.33 5.82
N ARG A 118 -2.69 -19.10 4.78
CA ARG A 118 -4.01 -19.77 4.69
C ARG A 118 -4.23 -20.79 5.80
N GLN A 119 -3.19 -21.53 6.20
CA GLN A 119 -3.26 -22.45 7.34
C GLN A 119 -3.54 -21.72 8.66
N HIS A 120 -3.13 -20.45 8.77
CA HIS A 120 -3.44 -19.57 9.89
C HIS A 120 -4.69 -18.71 9.65
N SER A 121 -5.61 -19.22 8.81
CA SER A 121 -6.93 -18.62 8.49
C SER A 121 -6.92 -17.30 7.71
N ALA A 122 -5.76 -16.76 7.31
CA ALA A 122 -5.72 -15.57 6.46
C ALA A 122 -6.23 -15.87 5.04
N SER A 123 -6.92 -14.90 4.44
CA SER A 123 -7.31 -14.96 3.03
C SER A 123 -6.14 -14.52 2.15
N ALA A 124 -5.20 -15.41 1.87
CA ALA A 124 -4.01 -15.07 1.08
C ALA A 124 -4.12 -15.49 -0.40
N THR A 125 -3.55 -14.72 -1.32
CA THR A 125 -3.35 -15.10 -2.73
C THR A 125 -1.97 -14.71 -3.22
N VAL A 126 -1.46 -15.40 -4.25
CA VAL A 126 -0.17 -15.11 -4.87
C VAL A 126 -0.37 -14.46 -6.25
N VAL A 127 0.49 -13.51 -6.59
CA VAL A 127 0.55 -12.84 -7.90
C VAL A 127 1.98 -12.93 -8.41
N GLY A 128 2.16 -13.51 -9.60
CA GLY A 128 3.45 -13.56 -10.28
C GLY A 128 3.36 -12.84 -11.62
N HIS A 129 3.94 -11.65 -11.71
CA HIS A 129 3.98 -10.85 -12.92
C HIS A 129 5.23 -9.94 -12.88
N PRO A 130 5.90 -9.67 -14.02
CA PRO A 130 7.09 -8.81 -14.02
C PRO A 130 6.75 -7.33 -13.75
N ASP A 131 5.55 -6.88 -14.10
CA ASP A 131 5.12 -5.50 -13.92
C ASP A 131 4.49 -5.24 -12.53
N ALA A 132 5.06 -4.27 -11.83
CA ALA A 132 4.66 -3.83 -10.50
C ALA A 132 3.29 -3.16 -10.47
N SER A 133 2.89 -2.45 -11.54
CA SER A 133 1.57 -1.81 -11.61
C SER A 133 0.46 -2.84 -11.74
N THR A 134 0.69 -3.93 -12.48
CA THR A 134 -0.21 -5.08 -12.55
C THR A 134 -0.43 -5.74 -11.18
N HIS A 135 0.62 -5.83 -10.36
CA HIS A 135 0.50 -6.32 -8.97
C HIS A 135 -0.39 -5.40 -8.12
N ALA A 136 -0.18 -4.08 -8.21
CA ALA A 136 -0.97 -3.09 -7.48
C ALA A 136 -2.45 -3.18 -7.86
N ASP A 137 -2.74 -3.26 -9.16
CA ASP A 137 -4.09 -3.39 -9.69
C ASP A 137 -4.80 -4.65 -9.19
N ILE A 138 -4.12 -5.80 -9.23
CA ILE A 138 -4.67 -7.06 -8.72
C ILE A 138 -4.92 -6.95 -7.21
N ALA A 139 -3.98 -6.41 -6.44
CA ALA A 139 -4.14 -6.25 -4.99
C ALA A 139 -5.28 -5.30 -4.63
N ASN A 140 -5.43 -4.21 -5.38
CA ASN A 140 -6.52 -3.25 -5.22
C ASN A 140 -7.89 -3.88 -5.53
N ARG A 141 -8.00 -4.64 -6.63
CA ARG A 141 -9.24 -5.35 -7.00
C ARG A 141 -9.59 -6.47 -6.02
N TYR A 142 -8.58 -7.18 -5.50
CA TYR A 142 -8.75 -8.16 -4.43
C TYR A 142 -9.16 -7.50 -3.10
N ARG A 143 -9.07 -6.16 -3.03
CA ARG A 143 -9.26 -5.36 -1.83
C ARG A 143 -8.34 -5.88 -0.72
N ALA A 144 -7.07 -6.18 -1.03
CA ALA A 144 -6.15 -6.70 -0.03
C ALA A 144 -6.03 -5.71 1.16
N ASP A 145 -5.83 -6.24 2.35
CA ASP A 145 -5.54 -5.49 3.56
C ASP A 145 -4.02 -5.33 3.76
N LEU A 146 -3.22 -6.15 3.06
CA LEU A 146 -1.76 -6.11 3.05
C LEU A 146 -1.21 -6.64 1.71
N TYR A 147 -0.13 -6.02 1.22
CA TYR A 147 0.69 -6.54 0.13
C TYR A 147 2.13 -6.80 0.59
N LEU A 148 2.66 -8.00 0.32
CA LEU A 148 4.06 -8.37 0.55
C LEU A 148 4.64 -8.93 -0.75
N GLY A 149 5.54 -8.21 -1.39
CA GLY A 149 6.26 -8.66 -2.58
C GLY A 149 7.62 -9.26 -2.25
N PHE A 150 8.03 -10.27 -3.02
CA PHE A 150 9.38 -10.81 -3.01
C PHE A 150 10.06 -10.59 -4.37
N GLU A 151 11.29 -10.11 -4.34
CA GLU A 151 12.12 -9.90 -5.53
C GLU A 151 13.47 -10.60 -5.33
N ALA A 152 13.87 -11.44 -6.28
CA ALA A 152 15.16 -12.09 -6.24
C ALA A 152 16.28 -11.10 -6.53
N ALA A 153 17.39 -11.22 -5.80
CA ALA A 153 18.63 -10.54 -6.10
C ALA A 153 19.77 -11.57 -6.33
N PRO A 154 20.71 -11.28 -7.25
CA PRO A 154 21.85 -12.17 -7.49
C PRO A 154 22.91 -12.05 -6.39
N GLU A 155 23.02 -10.88 -5.75
CA GLU A 155 23.99 -10.60 -4.69
C GLU A 155 23.44 -10.92 -3.31
N LYS A 156 24.32 -11.00 -2.31
CA LYS A 156 23.91 -11.20 -0.92
C LYS A 156 23.30 -9.91 -0.37
N ILE A 157 21.96 -9.87 -0.33
CA ILE A 157 21.21 -8.70 0.08
C ILE A 157 19.88 -9.11 0.73
N SER A 158 19.47 -8.34 1.73
CA SER A 158 18.11 -8.36 2.27
C SER A 158 17.66 -6.93 2.47
N ARG A 159 16.74 -6.47 1.62
CA ARG A 159 16.25 -5.10 1.64
C ARG A 159 14.72 -5.07 1.61
N ILE A 160 14.13 -4.55 2.68
CA ILE A 160 12.70 -4.30 2.78
C ILE A 160 12.44 -2.85 2.39
N GLN A 161 11.62 -2.67 1.37
CA GLN A 161 11.25 -1.36 0.86
C GLN A 161 9.78 -1.09 1.14
N TYR A 162 9.48 0.07 1.69
CA TYR A 162 8.13 0.52 2.02
C TYR A 162 7.93 1.95 1.51
N TYR A 163 6.68 2.42 1.46
CA TYR A 163 6.42 3.72 0.89
C TYR A 163 6.96 4.86 1.76
N ALA A 164 7.81 5.72 1.20
CA ALA A 164 8.20 6.98 1.82
C ALA A 164 8.59 8.03 0.77
N VAL A 165 8.28 9.29 1.07
CA VAL A 165 8.70 10.49 0.35
C VAL A 165 9.04 11.59 1.37
N GLN A 166 9.54 12.72 0.90
CA GLN A 166 9.73 13.87 1.78
C GLN A 166 8.38 14.31 2.37
N GLY A 167 8.28 14.30 3.70
CA GLY A 167 7.07 14.72 4.42
C GLY A 167 5.99 13.65 4.59
N PHE A 168 6.20 12.43 4.08
CA PHE A 168 5.28 11.31 4.34
C PHE A 168 6.00 9.96 4.33
N GLU A 169 5.66 9.12 5.29
CA GLU A 169 6.18 7.77 5.43
C GLU A 169 5.02 6.84 5.82
N SER A 170 4.89 5.67 5.20
CA SER A 170 3.90 4.68 5.66
C SER A 170 4.39 4.03 6.95
N ALA A 171 3.88 4.49 8.09
CA ALA A 171 4.07 3.88 9.41
C ALA A 171 3.70 2.39 9.43
N ALA A 172 2.61 2.00 8.75
CA ALA A 172 2.16 0.61 8.66
C ALA A 172 3.16 -0.27 7.88
N GLY A 173 3.64 0.20 6.73
CA GLY A 173 4.65 -0.50 5.93
C GLY A 173 6.00 -0.56 6.65
N ARG A 174 6.40 0.54 7.30
CA ARG A 174 7.61 0.62 8.12
C ARG A 174 7.55 -0.38 9.28
N SER A 175 6.47 -0.34 10.06
CA SER A 175 6.26 -1.22 11.21
C SER A 175 6.29 -2.69 10.82
N LEU A 176 5.63 -3.07 9.71
CA LEU A 176 5.73 -4.45 9.20
C LEU A 176 7.16 -4.82 8.79
N GLY A 177 7.89 -3.89 8.17
CA GLY A 177 9.29 -4.09 7.82
C GLY A 177 10.18 -4.30 9.05
N GLU A 178 9.94 -3.54 10.12
CA GLU A 178 10.61 -3.70 11.42
C GLU A 178 10.28 -5.07 12.05
N GLN A 179 9.01 -5.50 12.02
CA GLN A 179 8.61 -6.83 12.50
C GLN A 179 9.28 -7.95 11.70
N LEU A 180 9.33 -7.84 10.37
CA LEU A 180 10.01 -8.83 9.52
C LEU A 180 11.52 -8.90 9.81
N ALA A 181 12.18 -7.75 9.99
CA ALA A 181 13.59 -7.72 10.36
C ALA A 181 13.85 -8.34 11.75
N ASN A 182 12.85 -8.28 12.64
CA ASN A 182 12.90 -8.88 13.96
C ASN A 182 12.57 -10.38 13.97
N ASP A 183 11.64 -10.86 13.19
CA ASP A 183 11.23 -12.27 13.29
C ASP A 183 11.97 -13.19 12.31
N VAL A 184 12.56 -12.63 11.26
CA VAL A 184 13.43 -13.37 10.33
C VAL A 184 14.89 -13.30 10.80
N ARG A 185 15.36 -14.41 11.37
CA ARG A 185 16.73 -14.56 11.92
C ARG A 185 17.69 -15.35 11.02
N GLN A 186 17.17 -15.96 9.94
CA GLN A 186 17.95 -16.70 8.94
C GLN A 186 17.29 -16.56 7.55
N PRO A 187 18.07 -16.46 6.46
CA PRO A 187 19.53 -16.53 6.42
C PRO A 187 20.25 -15.24 6.87
N PHE A 188 19.50 -14.17 7.15
CA PHE A 188 20.05 -12.87 7.55
C PHE A 188 19.92 -12.62 9.05
N ARG A 189 20.90 -11.92 9.62
CA ARG A 189 20.78 -11.27 10.93
C ARG A 189 19.96 -10.00 10.79
N ALA A 190 19.34 -9.54 11.88
CA ALA A 190 18.55 -8.29 11.88
C ALA A 190 19.35 -7.08 11.35
N SER A 191 20.65 -6.99 11.68
CA SER A 191 21.54 -5.92 11.21
C SER A 191 21.87 -5.99 9.71
N GLU A 192 21.60 -7.10 9.04
CA GLU A 192 21.82 -7.29 7.60
C GLU A 192 20.56 -6.98 6.77
N ILE A 193 19.42 -6.75 7.43
CA ILE A 193 18.16 -6.43 6.76
C ILE A 193 18.03 -4.91 6.70
N GLU A 194 18.21 -4.35 5.50
CA GLU A 194 18.06 -2.92 5.25
C GLU A 194 16.58 -2.56 5.13
N LEU A 195 16.12 -1.59 5.94
CA LEU A 195 14.78 -1.02 5.83
C LEU A 195 14.87 0.34 5.14
N ILE A 196 14.28 0.47 3.95
CA ILE A 196 14.43 1.66 3.09
C ILE A 196 13.07 2.23 2.67
N GLY A 197 12.85 3.51 2.95
CA GLY A 197 11.73 4.26 2.39
C GLY A 197 11.94 4.55 0.90
N ASN A 198 10.98 4.17 0.06
CA ASN A 198 11.07 4.29 -1.40
C ASN A 198 9.71 4.63 -2.05
N ARG A 199 9.71 4.93 -3.34
CA ARG A 199 8.54 5.35 -4.13
C ARG A 199 8.31 4.48 -5.37
N LEU A 200 8.59 3.18 -5.25
CA LEU A 200 8.38 2.19 -6.32
C LEU A 200 6.90 2.16 -6.75
N PRO A 201 6.60 1.80 -8.03
CA PRO A 201 5.23 1.74 -8.53
C PRO A 201 4.29 0.94 -7.63
N ILE A 202 4.68 -0.28 -7.22
CA ILE A 202 3.87 -1.14 -6.34
C ILE A 202 3.56 -0.49 -4.97
N LEU A 203 4.51 0.27 -4.41
CA LEU A 203 4.35 0.93 -3.11
C LEU A 203 3.45 2.16 -3.21
N ARG A 204 3.51 2.86 -4.34
CA ARG A 204 2.75 4.08 -4.61
C ARG A 204 1.30 3.80 -5.04
N GLU A 205 1.08 2.73 -5.81
CA GLU A 205 -0.18 2.47 -6.52
C GLU A 205 -1.13 1.51 -5.78
N THR A 206 -0.62 0.78 -4.78
CA THR A 206 -1.46 -0.02 -3.88
C THR A 206 -2.32 0.86 -2.99
N ARG A 207 -3.47 0.33 -2.55
CA ARG A 207 -4.41 0.97 -1.61
C ARG A 207 -4.32 0.42 -0.18
N MET A 208 -3.46 -0.55 0.07
CA MET A 208 -3.16 -1.17 1.36
C MET A 208 -1.67 -1.11 1.69
N PRO A 209 -1.24 -1.15 2.97
CA PRO A 209 0.18 -1.21 3.31
C PRO A 209 0.90 -2.22 2.41
N ALA A 210 2.01 -1.78 1.82
CA ALA A 210 2.74 -2.56 0.84
C ALA A 210 4.21 -2.49 1.16
N ILE A 211 4.85 -3.65 1.09
CA ILE A 211 6.30 -3.78 1.18
C ILE A 211 6.82 -4.64 0.04
N LEU A 212 8.02 -4.33 -0.43
CA LEU A 212 8.77 -5.15 -1.38
C LEU A 212 10.05 -5.59 -0.72
N TRP A 213 10.22 -6.90 -0.56
CA TRP A 213 11.40 -7.51 0.01
C TRP A 213 12.30 -8.08 -1.08
N GLN A 214 13.41 -7.39 -1.33
CA GLN A 214 14.47 -7.86 -2.21
C GLN A 214 15.43 -8.76 -1.43
N LEU A 215 15.63 -9.99 -1.91
CA LEU A 215 16.31 -11.07 -1.21
C LEU A 215 17.28 -11.80 -2.15
N GLY A 216 18.53 -11.97 -1.71
CA GLY A 216 19.54 -12.72 -2.46
C GLY A 216 20.72 -13.19 -1.61
N PRO A 217 21.52 -14.15 -2.10
CA PRO A 217 21.38 -14.78 -3.42
C PRO A 217 20.27 -15.84 -3.43
N THR A 218 19.56 -15.98 -4.55
CA THR A 218 18.38 -16.86 -4.68
C THR A 218 18.57 -18.28 -4.13
N ALA A 219 19.74 -18.91 -4.35
CA ALA A 219 20.01 -20.26 -3.87
C ALA A 219 20.02 -20.37 -2.33
N GLU A 220 20.56 -19.35 -1.64
CA GLU A 220 20.60 -19.27 -0.18
C GLU A 220 19.19 -19.01 0.39
N ILE A 221 18.39 -18.21 -0.31
CA ILE A 221 16.99 -17.96 0.07
C ILE A 221 16.17 -19.25 -0.05
N ILE A 222 16.34 -19.99 -1.15
CA ILE A 222 15.62 -21.25 -1.36
C ILE A 222 15.94 -22.26 -0.26
N SER A 223 17.21 -22.43 0.12
CA SER A 223 17.61 -23.38 1.18
C SER A 223 17.05 -23.02 2.56
N HIS A 224 16.75 -21.75 2.82
CA HIS A 224 16.17 -21.27 4.09
C HIS A 224 14.66 -20.99 4.02
N THR A 225 13.98 -21.38 2.94
CA THR A 225 12.55 -21.13 2.73
C THR A 225 11.68 -21.49 3.96
N PRO A 226 11.84 -22.66 4.62
CA PRO A 226 11.00 -22.99 5.78
C PRO A 226 11.14 -22.01 6.95
N THR A 227 12.33 -21.49 7.19
CA THR A 227 12.58 -20.53 8.27
C THR A 227 12.06 -19.14 7.90
N LEU A 228 12.24 -18.72 6.65
CA LEU A 228 11.67 -17.48 6.11
C LEU A 228 10.14 -17.49 6.20
N VAL A 229 9.49 -18.58 5.79
CA VAL A 229 8.03 -18.73 5.85
C VAL A 229 7.52 -18.56 7.27
N ARG A 230 8.14 -19.24 8.26
CA ARG A 230 7.76 -19.10 9.67
C ARG A 230 7.93 -17.67 10.16
N GLY A 231 9.07 -17.04 9.90
CA GLY A 231 9.33 -15.67 10.33
C GLY A 231 8.37 -14.66 9.70
N VAL A 232 8.01 -14.82 8.43
CA VAL A 232 7.01 -13.98 7.75
C VAL A 232 5.63 -14.12 8.39
N VAL A 233 5.20 -15.33 8.71
CA VAL A 233 3.88 -15.54 9.36
C VAL A 233 3.86 -14.90 10.75
N VAL A 234 4.90 -15.12 11.55
CA VAL A 234 5.02 -14.53 12.90
C VAL A 234 5.02 -13.00 12.83
N ALA A 235 5.78 -12.41 11.90
CA ALA A 235 5.85 -10.96 11.73
C ALA A 235 4.50 -10.36 11.34
N ILE A 236 3.77 -10.97 10.40
CA ILE A 236 2.46 -10.49 9.97
C ILE A 236 1.44 -10.65 11.10
N GLU A 237 1.49 -11.74 11.85
CA GLU A 237 0.62 -11.96 13.00
C GLU A 237 0.86 -10.92 14.11
N GLY A 238 2.13 -10.69 14.46
CA GLY A 238 2.52 -9.66 15.43
C GLY A 238 2.14 -8.26 14.96
N TRP A 239 2.38 -7.95 13.68
CA TRP A 239 1.97 -6.67 13.08
C TRP A 239 0.45 -6.46 13.12
N ALA A 240 -0.35 -7.48 12.81
CA ALA A 240 -1.81 -7.39 12.87
C ALA A 240 -2.33 -7.09 14.28
N GLN A 241 -1.63 -7.60 15.31
CA GLN A 241 -1.97 -7.40 16.72
C GLN A 241 -1.42 -6.08 17.30
N THR A 242 -0.46 -5.44 16.63
CA THR A 242 0.15 -4.19 17.09
C THR A 242 -0.88 -3.07 16.94
N ARG A 243 -1.21 -2.41 18.06
CA ARG A 243 -2.10 -1.25 18.07
C ARG A 243 -1.46 -0.13 17.23
N ALA A 244 -2.27 0.51 16.39
CA ALA A 244 -2.03 1.91 16.07
C ALA A 244 -2.29 2.70 17.36
N GLU A 245 -1.23 2.97 18.12
CA GLU A 245 -1.27 3.91 19.25
C GLU A 245 -1.22 5.35 18.76
#